data_AF-T1IQB7-F1
#
_entry.id   AF-T1IQB7-F1
#
_cell.length_a   1.000
_cell.length_b   1.000
_cell.length_c   1.000
_cell.angle_alpha   90.00
_cell.angle_beta   90.00
_cell.angle_gamma   90.00
#
_symmetry.space_group_name_H-M   'P 1'
#
loop_
_entity.id
_entity.type
_entity.pdbx_description
1 polymer ?
#
loop_
_entity_poly.entity_id
_entity_poly.type
_entity_poly.pdbx_seq_one_letter_code
_entity_poly.pdbx_strand_id
1 'polypeptide(L)'
;MFHALFRKREDEEPIITPLQKQRDLQIEKMTTFHNNVVEVVRHTDYRIPLLLGNVSITLIILLPPYFPQDKPDFQISPPVLHPWVNDEQKVTGCASLKNFHLHSDLSKIIEDIINEFQMRPPLLDLACHSNAKVPPPPFIPTEMSSIIGTLMNYGTYHPTSGMNLALEVPCCFPELKDLSVEELEHLNNDDANLSEVIDKLPIMQTLEKELEKLSVHNENLASEWKCVDQLTSCRSDYDEYNARFQELAQRFMPASIQQHLKYAALRAEEESEDLALTFLENKMETEEFLHKFLESRTLYHLRRVKEEKLHQQLLDMHRS
;
A
#
# COMPACT_ATOMS: atom_id res chain seq x y z
N MET A 1 -50.12 -20.38 4.32
CA MET A 1 -49.66 -20.93 5.62
C MET A 1 -48.15 -21.17 5.59
N PHE A 2 -47.37 -20.16 5.17
CA PHE A 2 -45.91 -20.21 5.04
C PHE A 2 -45.34 -18.84 5.44
N HIS A 3 -45.31 -18.55 6.74
CA HIS A 3 -44.74 -17.29 7.27
C HIS A 3 -44.05 -17.44 8.63
N ALA A 4 -43.65 -18.67 9.02
CA ALA A 4 -43.18 -18.94 10.38
C ALA A 4 -41.80 -19.64 10.45
N LEU A 5 -40.89 -19.42 9.49
CA LEU A 5 -39.53 -19.99 9.54
C LEU A 5 -38.38 -18.98 9.43
N PHE A 6 -38.68 -17.69 9.32
CA PHE A 6 -37.65 -16.63 9.38
C PHE A 6 -37.90 -15.73 10.58
N ARG A 7 -37.81 -16.31 11.78
CA ARG A 7 -37.56 -15.52 12.98
C ARG A 7 -36.14 -14.99 12.85
N LYS A 8 -36.00 -13.71 12.52
CA LYS A 8 -34.75 -12.96 12.66
C LYS A 8 -34.17 -13.30 14.03
N ARG A 9 -32.95 -13.84 14.06
CA ARG A 9 -32.15 -13.85 15.29
C ARG A 9 -31.92 -12.38 15.62
N GLU A 10 -32.54 -11.93 16.70
CA GLU A 10 -32.23 -10.64 17.32
C GLU A 10 -30.77 -10.72 17.81
N ASP A 11 -29.93 -9.89 17.22
CA ASP A 11 -28.75 -9.23 17.80
C ASP A 11 -28.08 -9.92 19.01
N GLU A 12 -27.45 -11.08 18.80
CA GLU A 12 -26.32 -11.47 19.66
C GLU A 12 -25.07 -10.80 19.10
N GLU A 13 -24.68 -9.65 19.69
CA GLU A 13 -23.37 -9.06 19.46
C GLU A 13 -22.29 -10.13 19.66
N PRO A 14 -21.31 -10.26 18.73
CA PRO A 14 -20.25 -11.23 18.89
C PRO A 14 -19.53 -10.98 20.22
N ILE A 15 -19.42 -12.00 21.06
CA ILE A 15 -18.74 -11.90 22.35
C ILE A 15 -17.25 -11.57 22.09
N ILE A 16 -16.89 -10.29 22.20
CA ILE A 16 -15.52 -9.83 22.04
C ILE A 16 -14.70 -10.31 23.24
N THR A 17 -13.73 -11.18 22.98
CA THR A 17 -12.84 -11.69 24.04
C THR A 17 -11.99 -10.54 24.63
N PRO A 18 -11.54 -10.64 25.90
CA PRO A 18 -10.63 -9.63 26.47
C PRO A 18 -9.38 -9.40 25.62
N LEU A 19 -8.87 -10.46 24.98
CA LEU A 19 -7.71 -10.39 24.09
C LEU A 19 -8.04 -9.62 22.79
N GLN A 20 -9.23 -9.84 22.23
CA GLN A 20 -9.70 -9.08 21.08
C GLN A 20 -9.91 -7.60 21.42
N LYS A 21 -10.49 -7.27 22.58
CA LYS A 21 -10.58 -5.88 23.06
C LYS A 21 -9.21 -5.22 23.20
N GLN A 22 -8.23 -5.95 23.73
CA GLN A 22 -6.87 -5.44 23.90
C GLN A 22 -6.18 -5.22 22.55
N ARG A 23 -6.37 -6.12 21.58
CA ARG A 23 -5.92 -5.95 20.20
C ARG A 23 -6.50 -4.69 19.57
N ASP A 24 -7.82 -4.55 19.62
CA ASP A 24 -8.53 -3.43 19.01
C ASP A 24 -8.06 -2.10 19.62
N LEU A 25 -7.84 -2.07 20.95
CA LEU A 25 -7.29 -0.90 21.64
C LEU A 25 -5.87 -0.54 21.18
N GLN A 26 -4.99 -1.51 20.93
CA GLN A 26 -3.64 -1.23 20.43
C GLN A 26 -3.66 -0.71 18.99
N ILE A 27 -4.55 -1.24 18.15
CA ILE A 27 -4.74 -0.77 16.77
C ILE A 27 -5.28 0.65 16.75
N GLU A 28 -6.30 0.95 17.57
CA GLU A 28 -6.88 2.29 17.69
C GLU A 28 -5.86 3.32 18.17
N LYS A 29 -5.05 2.96 19.18
CA LYS A 29 -3.95 3.81 19.65
C LYS A 29 -2.93 4.07 18.54
N MET A 30 -2.54 3.04 17.79
CA MET A 30 -1.59 3.17 16.69
C MET A 30 -2.12 4.12 15.61
N THR A 31 -3.35 3.92 15.15
CA THR A 31 -3.95 4.75 14.08
C THR A 31 -4.21 6.19 14.52
N THR A 32 -4.52 6.39 15.81
CA THR A 32 -4.71 7.74 16.37
C THR A 32 -3.39 8.49 16.55
N PHE A 33 -2.31 7.78 16.92
CA PHE A 33 -1.02 8.41 17.21
C PHE A 33 -0.17 8.64 15.95
N HIS A 34 -0.38 7.84 14.89
CA HIS A 34 0.35 7.94 13.63
C HIS A 34 -0.62 8.21 12.47
N ASN A 35 -0.78 9.49 12.11
CA ASN A 35 -1.75 9.96 11.09
C ASN A 35 -1.56 9.35 9.69
N ASN A 36 -0.39 8.78 9.39
CA ASN A 36 -0.06 8.23 8.07
C ASN A 36 -0.20 6.70 8.01
N VAL A 37 -0.83 6.08 9.00
CA VAL A 37 -1.10 4.63 8.98
C VAL A 37 -2.15 4.32 7.93
N VAL A 38 -1.77 3.47 6.97
CA VAL A 38 -2.65 2.88 5.96
C VAL A 38 -3.00 1.46 6.39
N GLU A 39 -4.28 1.20 6.61
CA GLU A 39 -4.79 -0.17 6.79
C GLU A 39 -4.90 -0.85 5.43
N VAL A 40 -4.08 -1.87 5.20
CA VAL A 40 -4.11 -2.66 3.95
C VAL A 40 -5.01 -3.88 4.12
N VAL A 41 -4.86 -4.58 5.24
CA VAL A 41 -5.74 -5.69 5.61
C VAL A 41 -6.13 -5.53 7.07
N ARG A 42 -7.45 -5.43 7.29
CA ARG A 42 -8.04 -5.22 8.61
C ARG A 42 -7.51 -6.22 9.62
N HIS A 43 -7.06 -5.69 10.76
CA HIS A 43 -6.46 -6.45 11.83
C HIS A 43 -5.27 -7.32 11.39
N THR A 44 -4.50 -7.05 10.34
CA THR A 44 -3.33 -7.90 10.02
C THR A 44 -2.18 -7.15 9.36
N ASP A 45 -2.44 -6.29 8.37
CA ASP A 45 -1.41 -5.55 7.62
C ASP A 45 -1.70 -4.06 7.68
N TYR A 46 -0.78 -3.33 8.32
CA TYR A 46 -0.78 -1.88 8.42
C TYR A 46 0.54 -1.34 7.90
N ARG A 47 0.51 -0.20 7.19
CA ARG A 47 1.70 0.37 6.56
C ARG A 47 1.83 1.85 6.87
N ILE A 48 3.05 2.29 7.12
CA ILE A 48 3.37 3.70 7.38
C ILE A 48 4.42 4.14 6.36
N PRO A 49 4.05 4.97 5.36
CA PRO A 49 5.01 5.62 4.49
C PRO A 49 5.86 6.63 5.28
N LEU A 50 7.18 6.54 5.15
CA LEU A 50 8.16 7.40 5.81
C LEU A 50 9.03 8.09 4.75
N LEU A 51 9.13 9.41 4.85
CA LEU A 51 10.04 10.22 4.05
C LEU A 51 11.22 10.65 4.93
N LEU A 52 12.39 10.07 4.68
CA LEU A 52 13.62 10.26 5.46
C LEU A 52 14.65 10.96 4.57
N GLY A 53 14.57 12.30 4.51
CA GLY A 53 15.38 13.08 3.58
C GLY A 53 14.99 12.81 2.13
N ASN A 54 15.89 12.21 1.35
CA ASN A 54 15.67 11.80 -0.04
C ASN A 54 15.26 10.33 -0.20
N VAL A 55 15.17 9.57 0.90
CA VAL A 55 14.80 8.16 0.89
C VAL A 55 13.33 8.02 1.30
N SER A 56 12.53 7.36 0.45
CA SER A 56 11.15 6.98 0.76
C SER A 56 11.10 5.48 1.05
N ILE A 57 10.65 5.13 2.26
CA ILE A 57 10.47 3.74 2.69
C ILE A 57 9.10 3.57 3.33
N THR A 58 8.61 2.35 3.34
CA THR A 58 7.38 1.94 4.01
C THR A 58 7.73 1.03 5.17
N LEU A 59 7.31 1.41 6.36
CA LEU A 59 7.29 0.52 7.52
C LEU A 59 6.00 -0.32 7.45
N ILE A 60 6.15 -1.63 7.30
CA ILE A 60 5.07 -2.61 7.26
C ILE A 60 4.95 -3.25 8.63
N ILE A 61 3.73 -3.31 9.16
CA ILE A 61 3.38 -3.78 10.49
C ILE A 61 2.44 -4.96 10.31
N LEU A 62 2.93 -6.16 10.62
CA LEU A 62 2.20 -7.41 10.51
C LEU A 62 1.78 -7.88 11.90
N LEU A 63 0.48 -7.93 12.14
CA LEU A 63 -0.09 -8.37 13.40
C LEU A 63 -0.52 -9.84 13.29
N PRO A 64 0.11 -10.78 14.03
CA PRO A 64 -0.25 -12.19 13.95
C PRO A 64 -1.67 -12.48 14.48
N PRO A 65 -2.23 -13.66 14.18
CA PRO A 65 -3.58 -14.04 14.61
C PRO A 65 -3.78 -14.00 16.13
N TYR A 66 -2.76 -14.33 16.92
CA TYR A 66 -2.82 -14.33 18.39
C TYR A 66 -2.26 -13.06 19.04
N PHE A 67 -1.94 -12.02 18.27
CA PHE A 67 -1.52 -10.73 18.86
C PHE A 67 -2.63 -10.17 19.78
N PRO A 68 -2.29 -9.61 20.96
CA PRO A 68 -0.93 -9.30 21.46
C PRO A 68 -0.20 -10.41 22.24
N GLN A 69 -0.65 -11.66 22.26
CA GLN A 69 0.15 -12.75 22.86
C GLN A 69 1.41 -13.04 22.03
N ASP A 70 1.23 -13.10 20.71
CA ASP A 70 2.34 -13.18 19.77
C ASP A 70 2.84 -11.79 19.41
N LYS A 71 4.17 -11.65 19.29
CA LYS A 71 4.80 -10.38 18.94
C LYS A 71 4.43 -9.94 17.51
N PRO A 72 4.25 -8.63 17.26
CA PRO A 72 4.12 -8.10 15.90
C PRO A 72 5.42 -8.28 15.12
N ASP A 73 5.31 -8.39 13.80
CA ASP A 73 6.44 -8.37 12.87
C ASP A 73 6.51 -7.02 12.16
N PHE A 74 7.72 -6.48 12.04
CA PHE A 74 7.98 -5.20 11.37
C PHE A 74 8.92 -5.42 10.20
N GLN A 75 8.55 -4.91 9.02
CA GLN A 75 9.31 -5.05 7.78
C GLN A 75 9.49 -3.71 7.07
N ILE A 76 10.56 -3.56 6.29
CA ILE A 76 10.85 -2.36 5.50
C ILE A 76 10.76 -2.67 4.01
N SER A 77 10.14 -1.77 3.25
CA SER A 77 10.13 -1.82 1.79
C SER A 77 10.27 -0.42 1.20
N PRO A 78 11.09 -0.18 0.15
CA PRO A 78 11.96 -1.13 -0.54
C PRO A 78 13.13 -1.62 0.34
N PRO A 79 13.93 -2.61 -0.12
CA PRO A 79 15.07 -3.12 0.65
C PRO A 79 16.07 -2.03 1.05
N VAL A 80 16.54 -2.10 2.29
CA VAL A 80 17.47 -1.14 2.88
C VAL A 80 18.61 -1.82 3.64
N LEU A 81 19.70 -1.07 3.77
CA LEU A 81 20.81 -1.33 4.67
C LEU A 81 20.66 -0.44 5.90
N HIS A 82 20.42 -1.07 7.06
CA HIS A 82 20.36 -0.37 8.33
C HIS A 82 20.70 -1.33 9.50
N PRO A 83 21.41 -0.90 10.56
CA PRO A 83 21.79 -1.79 11.67
C PRO A 83 20.62 -2.47 12.41
N TRP A 84 19.42 -1.90 12.33
CA TRP A 84 18.21 -2.49 12.90
C TRP A 84 17.42 -3.38 11.94
N VAL A 85 17.84 -3.50 10.67
CA VAL A 85 17.14 -4.26 9.64
C VAL A 85 18.06 -5.41 9.19
N ASN A 86 17.53 -6.64 9.15
CA ASN A 86 18.30 -7.80 8.68
C ASN A 86 18.15 -8.00 7.15
N ASP A 87 18.81 -9.01 6.60
CA ASP A 87 18.78 -9.33 5.16
C ASP A 87 17.36 -9.66 4.64
N GLU A 88 16.47 -10.13 5.52
CA GLU A 88 15.05 -10.38 5.22
C GLU A 88 14.18 -9.11 5.29
N GLN A 89 14.80 -7.94 5.46
CA GLN A 89 14.13 -6.64 5.63
C GLN A 89 13.22 -6.56 6.86
N LYS A 90 13.45 -7.41 7.87
CA LYS A 90 12.78 -7.38 9.17
C LYS A 90 13.51 -6.46 10.15
N VAL A 91 12.75 -5.69 10.92
CA VAL A 91 13.30 -4.88 12.02
C VAL A 91 13.64 -5.80 13.19
N THR A 92 14.93 -5.99 13.42
CA THR A 92 15.46 -6.84 14.49
C THR A 92 16.19 -6.04 15.56
N GLY A 93 16.58 -4.78 15.32
CA GLY A 93 17.40 -4.00 16.25
C GLY A 93 16.65 -3.28 17.38
N CYS A 94 15.35 -3.05 17.23
CA CYS A 94 14.53 -2.30 18.20
C CYS A 94 14.39 -3.05 19.54
N ALA A 95 14.84 -2.44 20.64
CA ALA A 95 14.81 -3.06 21.97
C ALA A 95 13.39 -3.31 22.49
N SER A 96 12.48 -2.35 22.27
CA SER A 96 11.06 -2.44 22.65
C SER A 96 10.34 -3.57 21.92
N LEU A 97 10.78 -3.90 20.70
CA LEU A 97 10.29 -5.05 19.94
C LEU A 97 10.93 -6.38 20.39
N LYS A 98 12.24 -6.39 20.68
CA LYS A 98 12.95 -7.58 21.19
C LYS A 98 12.37 -8.08 22.51
N ASN A 99 12.03 -7.14 23.40
CA ASN A 99 11.50 -7.41 24.73
C ASN A 99 9.97 -7.34 24.77
N PHE A 100 9.30 -7.59 23.64
CA PHE A 100 7.85 -7.54 23.55
C PHE A 100 7.19 -8.53 24.52
N HIS A 101 6.12 -8.06 25.17
CA HIS A 101 5.24 -8.84 26.02
C HIS A 101 3.78 -8.39 25.82
N LEU A 102 2.83 -9.12 26.38
CA LEU A 102 1.37 -8.90 26.18
C LEU A 102 0.94 -7.43 26.35
N HIS A 103 1.52 -6.74 27.34
CA HIS A 103 1.21 -5.35 27.68
C HIS A 103 2.13 -4.31 27.03
N SER A 104 3.00 -4.70 26.10
CA SER A 104 3.82 -3.74 25.37
C SER A 104 2.94 -2.82 24.52
N ASP A 105 3.38 -1.57 24.37
CA ASP A 105 2.66 -0.55 23.62
C ASP A 105 3.16 -0.53 22.16
N LEU A 106 2.29 -0.92 21.22
CA LEU A 106 2.60 -0.95 19.80
C LEU A 106 2.98 0.43 19.25
N SER A 107 2.30 1.50 19.68
CA SER A 107 2.60 2.87 19.25
C SER A 107 3.99 3.28 19.72
N LYS A 108 4.41 2.86 20.92
CA LYS A 108 5.76 3.16 21.40
C LYS A 108 6.85 2.46 20.61
N ILE A 109 6.61 1.21 20.22
CA ILE A 109 7.55 0.45 19.38
C ILE A 109 7.71 1.13 18.01
N ILE A 110 6.60 1.54 17.39
CA ILE A 110 6.61 2.27 16.12
C ILE A 110 7.39 3.58 16.25
N GLU A 111 7.12 4.35 17.30
CA GLU A 111 7.83 5.60 17.59
C GLU A 111 9.34 5.38 17.75
N ASP A 112 9.76 4.35 18.48
CA ASP A 112 11.19 4.03 18.66
C ASP A 112 11.87 3.67 17.32
N ILE A 113 11.17 2.97 16.43
CA ILE A 113 11.68 2.63 15.08
C ILE A 113 11.78 3.88 14.21
N ILE A 114 10.73 4.72 14.18
CA ILE A 114 10.71 5.96 13.41
C ILE A 114 11.83 6.89 13.89
N ASN A 115 12.01 7.04 15.20
CA ASN A 115 13.06 7.87 15.78
C ASN A 115 14.46 7.38 15.42
N GLU A 116 14.72 6.06 15.47
CA GLU A 116 16.02 5.52 15.03
C GLU A 116 16.27 5.84 13.56
N PHE A 117 15.26 5.69 12.70
CA PHE A 117 15.40 5.96 11.27
C PHE A 117 15.55 7.46 10.95
N GLN A 118 14.99 8.35 11.78
CA GLN A 118 15.26 9.78 11.67
C GLN A 118 16.68 10.13 12.14
N MET A 119 17.16 9.47 13.20
CA MET A 119 18.50 9.68 13.75
C MET A 119 19.60 9.07 12.88
N ARG A 120 19.33 7.93 12.25
CA ARG A 120 20.22 7.22 11.34
C ARG A 120 19.41 6.74 10.12
N PRO A 121 19.30 7.58 9.07
CA PRO A 121 18.54 7.23 7.88
C PRO A 121 19.02 5.90 7.23
N PRO A 122 18.10 4.98 6.90
CA PRO A 122 18.41 3.75 6.19
C PRO A 122 18.83 4.06 4.75
N LEU A 123 19.81 3.31 4.23
CA LEU A 123 20.30 3.45 2.86
C LEU A 123 19.59 2.43 1.95
N LEU A 124 19.16 2.82 0.76
CA LEU A 124 18.54 1.88 -0.18
C LEU A 124 19.56 0.82 -0.63
N ASP A 125 19.18 -0.46 -0.55
CA ASP A 125 19.99 -1.56 -1.08
C ASP A 125 19.72 -1.68 -2.59
N LEU A 126 20.54 -0.99 -3.38
CA LEU A 126 20.48 -1.01 -4.85
C LEU A 126 21.15 -2.26 -5.45
N ALA A 127 21.70 -3.18 -4.63
CA ALA A 127 22.50 -4.32 -5.10
C ALA A 127 21.70 -5.62 -5.28
N CYS A 128 20.44 -5.70 -4.84
CA CYS A 128 19.65 -6.93 -4.87
C CYS A 128 18.92 -7.17 -6.23
N HIS A 129 19.68 -7.20 -7.32
CA HIS A 129 19.25 -7.78 -8.61
C HIS A 129 20.25 -8.86 -9.07
N SER A 130 20.62 -9.78 -8.18
CA SER A 130 21.19 -11.05 -8.60
C SER A 130 21.08 -12.07 -7.48
N ASN A 131 20.48 -13.22 -7.76
CA ASN A 131 20.54 -14.47 -6.97
C ASN A 131 19.41 -14.83 -6.00
N ALA A 132 18.14 -14.54 -6.35
CA ALA A 132 17.04 -15.38 -5.88
C ALA A 132 16.48 -16.17 -7.08
N LYS A 133 16.59 -17.51 -7.03
CA LYS A 133 15.87 -18.43 -7.92
C LYS A 133 14.37 -18.35 -7.62
N VAL A 134 13.73 -17.29 -8.09
CA VAL A 134 12.28 -17.21 -8.22
C VAL A 134 11.97 -17.46 -9.70
N PRO A 135 11.01 -18.33 -10.06
CA PRO A 135 10.58 -18.43 -11.45
C PRO A 135 10.14 -17.03 -11.89
N PRO A 136 10.58 -16.54 -13.08
CA PRO A 136 10.28 -15.18 -13.48
C PRO A 136 8.76 -15.00 -13.56
N PRO A 137 8.22 -13.84 -13.11
CA PRO A 137 6.84 -13.49 -13.42
C PRO A 137 6.69 -13.46 -14.96
N PRO A 138 5.51 -13.80 -15.50
CA PRO A 138 5.32 -13.83 -16.94
C PRO A 138 5.51 -12.41 -17.49
N PHE A 139 6.58 -12.24 -18.29
CA PHE A 139 6.88 -11.11 -19.16
C PHE A 139 6.71 -9.70 -18.56
N ILE A 140 7.83 -9.10 -18.15
CA ILE A 140 7.99 -7.64 -18.17
C ILE A 140 8.74 -7.30 -19.47
N PRO A 141 8.15 -6.54 -20.41
CA PRO A 141 8.88 -6.04 -21.56
C PRO A 141 10.07 -5.18 -21.09
N THR A 142 11.24 -5.43 -21.67
CA THR A 142 12.55 -4.84 -21.33
C THR A 142 12.62 -3.31 -21.51
N GLU A 143 11.52 -2.64 -21.82
CA GLU A 143 11.43 -1.19 -21.98
C GLU A 143 11.07 -0.44 -20.67
N MET A 144 10.65 -1.15 -19.60
CA MET A 144 10.22 -0.52 -18.35
C MET A 144 11.34 -0.24 -17.33
N SER A 145 12.55 -0.77 -17.52
CA SER A 145 13.68 -0.48 -16.62
C SER A 145 14.12 0.99 -16.65
N SER A 146 13.74 1.72 -17.70
CA SER A 146 14.05 3.15 -17.88
C SER A 146 13.08 4.09 -17.15
N ILE A 147 11.93 3.60 -16.68
CA ILE A 147 10.87 4.45 -16.09
C ILE A 147 11.04 4.57 -14.56
N ILE A 148 11.63 3.56 -13.90
CA ILE A 148 11.83 3.55 -12.44
C ILE A 148 12.79 4.67 -12.00
N GLY A 149 13.77 5.03 -12.84
CA GLY A 149 14.64 6.19 -12.58
C GLY A 149 13.93 7.54 -12.67
N THR A 150 12.84 7.62 -13.41
CA THR A 150 12.10 8.88 -13.67
C THR A 150 10.97 9.09 -12.65
N LEU A 151 10.36 8.02 -12.13
CA LEU A 151 9.25 8.11 -11.18
C LEU A 151 9.65 8.53 -9.74
N MET A 152 10.94 8.51 -9.39
CA MET A 152 11.41 9.01 -8.08
C MET A 152 11.50 10.54 -7.97
N ASN A 153 11.23 11.28 -9.06
CA ASN A 153 11.34 12.75 -9.07
C ASN A 153 10.01 13.50 -8.90
N TYR A 154 8.85 12.82 -8.86
CA TYR A 154 7.53 13.48 -8.82
C TYR A 154 6.90 13.54 -7.42
N GLY A 155 7.69 13.31 -6.36
CA GLY A 155 7.23 13.43 -4.97
C GLY A 155 7.48 14.79 -4.31
N THR A 156 8.20 15.69 -4.97
CA THR A 156 8.63 16.95 -4.35
C THR A 156 7.87 18.12 -4.92
N TYR A 157 6.79 18.52 -4.24
CA TYR A 157 6.35 19.92 -4.27
C TYR A 157 7.45 20.77 -3.65
N HIS A 158 8.47 21.09 -4.45
CA HIS A 158 9.30 22.25 -4.17
C HIS A 158 8.41 23.47 -4.38
N PRO A 159 8.24 24.37 -3.40
CA PRO A 159 7.88 25.74 -3.73
C PRO A 159 9.00 26.27 -4.61
N THR A 160 8.69 26.47 -5.89
CA THR A 160 9.42 27.27 -6.88
C THR A 160 10.87 27.59 -6.48
N SER A 161 11.79 26.65 -6.75
CA SER A 161 13.21 26.97 -6.74
C SER A 161 13.48 27.96 -7.88
N GLY A 162 13.61 29.24 -7.52
CA GLY A 162 14.31 30.25 -8.31
C GLY A 162 13.56 30.89 -9.47
N MET A 163 12.51 31.67 -9.19
CA MET A 163 12.11 32.75 -10.11
C MET A 163 12.59 34.09 -9.55
N ASN A 164 13.89 34.37 -9.69
CA ASN A 164 14.36 35.75 -9.71
C ASN A 164 14.16 36.25 -11.15
N LEU A 165 13.00 36.86 -11.45
CA LEU A 165 12.93 37.78 -12.58
C LEU A 165 13.59 39.10 -12.15
N ALA A 166 14.92 39.07 -12.01
CA ALA A 166 15.73 40.27 -11.84
C ALA A 166 16.29 40.69 -13.20
N LEU A 167 15.40 40.93 -14.17
CA LEU A 167 15.77 41.70 -15.35
C LEU A 167 15.84 43.16 -14.92
N GLU A 168 17.05 43.67 -14.72
CA GLU A 168 17.27 45.07 -14.36
C GLU A 168 16.77 45.97 -15.51
N VAL A 169 15.82 46.85 -15.20
CA VAL A 169 15.35 47.85 -16.17
C VAL A 169 16.52 48.79 -16.47
N PRO A 170 16.95 48.93 -17.74
CA PRO A 170 18.01 49.84 -18.12
C PRO A 170 17.69 51.25 -17.64
N CYS A 171 18.61 51.85 -16.89
CA CYS A 171 18.47 53.23 -16.44
C CYS A 171 18.78 54.26 -17.53
N CYS A 172 19.21 53.80 -18.71
CA CYS A 172 19.42 54.63 -19.89
C CYS A 172 19.29 53.81 -21.18
N PHE A 173 18.94 54.50 -22.26
CA PHE A 173 18.80 53.96 -23.62
C PHE A 173 19.86 54.62 -24.52
N PRO A 174 21.09 54.08 -24.55
CA PRO A 174 22.17 54.65 -25.35
C PRO A 174 21.81 54.77 -26.85
N GLU A 175 20.90 53.93 -27.33
CA GLU A 175 20.38 53.90 -28.71
C GLU A 175 19.70 55.21 -29.11
N LEU A 176 19.18 55.98 -28.15
CA LEU A 176 18.55 57.28 -28.39
C LEU A 176 19.56 58.43 -28.59
N LYS A 177 20.85 58.23 -28.22
CA LYS A 177 21.89 59.26 -28.35
C LYS A 177 22.40 59.44 -29.77
N ASP A 178 22.21 58.42 -30.60
CA ASP A 178 22.68 58.38 -31.99
C ASP A 178 21.63 58.96 -32.98
N LEU A 179 20.45 59.33 -32.48
CA LEU A 179 19.37 59.92 -33.26
C LEU A 179 19.47 61.45 -33.29
N SER A 180 19.11 62.05 -34.43
CA SER A 180 19.02 63.50 -34.59
C SER A 180 17.81 64.09 -33.85
N VAL A 181 17.82 65.40 -33.61
CA VAL A 181 16.74 66.12 -32.91
C VAL A 181 15.40 65.99 -33.64
N GLU A 182 15.42 65.98 -34.97
CA GLU A 182 14.24 65.82 -35.83
C GLU A 182 13.66 64.41 -35.75
N GLU A 183 14.52 63.39 -35.67
CA GLU A 183 14.13 61.98 -35.48
C GLU A 183 13.56 61.74 -34.07
N LEU A 184 14.12 62.38 -33.04
CA LEU A 184 13.60 62.32 -31.67
C LEU A 184 12.26 63.04 -31.52
N GLU A 185 12.06 64.17 -32.20
CA GLU A 185 10.77 64.88 -32.22
C GLU A 185 9.70 64.08 -32.97
N HIS A 186 10.08 63.41 -34.06
CA HIS A 186 9.20 62.47 -34.75
C HIS A 186 8.84 61.27 -33.86
N LEU A 187 9.82 60.69 -33.15
CA LEU A 187 9.60 59.57 -32.24
C LEU A 187 8.71 59.97 -31.04
N ASN A 188 8.84 61.18 -30.53
CA ASN A 188 8.04 61.68 -29.40
C ASN A 188 6.60 62.02 -29.78
N ASN A 189 6.34 62.33 -31.05
CA ASN A 189 5.01 62.71 -31.54
C ASN A 189 4.26 61.57 -32.25
N ASP A 190 4.92 60.42 -32.48
CA ASP A 190 4.35 59.23 -33.12
C ASP A 190 4.48 58.01 -32.21
N ASP A 191 3.42 57.76 -31.43
CA ASP A 191 3.34 56.63 -30.50
C ASP A 191 3.52 55.26 -31.18
N ALA A 192 3.16 55.13 -32.46
CA ALA A 192 3.30 53.86 -33.18
C ALA A 192 4.78 53.57 -33.48
N ASN A 193 5.53 54.59 -33.88
CA ASN A 193 6.96 54.48 -34.12
C ASN A 193 7.75 54.30 -32.80
N LEU A 194 7.31 54.97 -31.73
CA LEU A 194 7.86 54.76 -30.39
C LEU A 194 7.65 53.31 -29.92
N SER A 195 6.46 52.74 -30.11
CA SER A 195 6.17 51.34 -29.79
C SER A 195 7.07 50.38 -30.57
N GLU A 196 7.27 50.63 -31.87
CA GLU A 196 8.14 49.81 -32.72
C GLU A 196 9.61 49.84 -32.24
N VAL A 197 10.09 50.98 -31.74
CA VAL A 197 11.42 51.08 -31.14
C VAL A 197 11.49 50.36 -29.79
N ILE A 198 10.44 50.45 -28.96
CA ILE A 198 10.35 49.73 -27.68
C ILE A 198 10.37 48.21 -27.91
N ASP A 199 9.65 47.70 -28.90
CA ASP A 199 9.62 46.27 -29.25
C ASP A 199 10.99 45.77 -29.73
N LYS A 200 11.78 46.66 -30.34
CA LYS A 200 13.15 46.37 -30.78
C LYS A 200 14.18 46.45 -29.66
N LEU A 201 13.84 46.96 -28.48
CA LEU A 201 14.78 47.04 -27.38
C LEU A 201 15.21 45.64 -26.94
N PRO A 202 16.51 45.41 -26.65
CA PRO A 202 17.01 44.11 -26.24
C PRO A 202 16.29 43.53 -25.02
N ILE A 203 15.86 44.39 -24.09
CA ILE A 203 15.11 43.95 -22.90
C ILE A 203 13.71 43.45 -23.26
N MET A 204 13.00 44.10 -24.19
CA MET A 204 11.66 43.68 -24.61
C MET A 204 11.72 42.34 -25.34
N GLN A 205 12.65 42.21 -26.29
CA GLN A 205 12.88 40.94 -27.00
C GLN A 205 13.27 39.80 -26.05
N THR A 206 14.04 40.10 -24.99
CA THR A 206 14.39 39.11 -23.97
C THR A 206 13.17 38.68 -23.16
N LEU A 207 12.33 39.63 -22.75
CA LEU A 207 11.09 39.37 -22.01
C LEU A 207 10.10 38.54 -22.84
N GLU A 208 9.89 38.88 -24.11
CA GLU A 208 9.02 38.13 -25.01
C GLU A 208 9.49 36.68 -25.18
N LYS A 209 10.80 36.49 -25.35
CA LYS A 209 11.40 35.16 -25.46
C LYS A 209 11.27 34.35 -24.16
N GLU A 210 11.36 35.01 -23.00
CA GLU A 210 11.14 34.36 -21.71
C GLU A 210 9.67 34.01 -21.49
N LEU A 211 8.74 34.88 -21.89
CA LEU A 211 7.31 34.63 -21.86
C LEU A 211 6.95 33.42 -22.73
N GLU A 212 7.49 33.34 -23.95
CA GLU A 212 7.28 32.21 -24.85
C GLU A 212 7.80 30.91 -24.24
N LYS A 213 9.02 30.92 -23.69
CA LYS A 213 9.58 29.76 -22.98
C LYS A 213 8.69 29.31 -21.81
N LEU A 214 8.15 30.26 -21.04
CA LEU A 214 7.30 29.96 -19.90
C LEU A 214 5.95 29.39 -20.33
N SER A 215 5.36 29.93 -21.42
CA SER A 215 4.14 29.40 -22.01
C SER A 215 4.30 27.96 -22.45
N VAL A 216 5.37 27.66 -23.20
CA VAL A 216 5.68 26.30 -23.66
C VAL A 216 5.95 25.37 -22.47
N HIS A 217 6.65 25.83 -21.43
CA HIS A 217 6.89 25.04 -20.23
C HIS A 217 5.58 24.69 -19.50
N ASN A 218 4.66 25.66 -19.36
CA ASN A 218 3.37 25.44 -18.73
C ASN A 218 2.48 24.47 -19.55
N GLU A 219 2.50 24.57 -20.87
CA GLU A 219 1.79 23.63 -21.76
C GLU A 219 2.34 22.20 -21.61
N ASN A 220 3.67 22.05 -21.58
CA ASN A 220 4.32 20.76 -21.38
C ASN A 220 3.95 20.17 -20.01
N LEU A 221 4.04 20.96 -18.94
CA LEU A 221 3.62 20.54 -17.61
C LEU A 221 2.15 20.09 -17.60
N ALA A 222 1.24 20.87 -18.17
CA ALA A 222 -0.18 20.50 -18.24
C ALA A 222 -0.41 19.17 -18.97
N SER A 223 0.39 18.87 -20.01
CA SER A 223 0.35 17.58 -20.70
C SER A 223 0.87 16.42 -19.84
N GLU A 224 1.92 16.64 -19.05
CA GLU A 224 2.45 15.66 -18.10
C GLU A 224 1.43 15.33 -17.00
N TRP A 225 0.72 16.34 -16.47
CA TRP A 225 -0.35 16.14 -15.49
C TRP A 225 -1.46 15.21 -15.99
N LYS A 226 -1.85 15.34 -17.27
CA LYS A 226 -2.85 14.44 -17.87
C LYS A 226 -2.37 12.98 -17.92
N CYS A 227 -1.06 12.75 -18.06
CA CYS A 227 -0.48 11.41 -18.01
C CYS A 227 -0.51 10.84 -16.58
N VAL A 228 -0.31 11.68 -15.56
CA VAL A 228 -0.43 11.30 -14.14
C VAL A 228 -1.86 10.85 -13.79
N ASP A 229 -2.88 11.51 -14.32
CA ASP A 229 -4.28 11.09 -14.12
C ASP A 229 -4.55 9.68 -14.68
N GLN A 230 -4.03 9.41 -15.89
CA GLN A 230 -4.15 8.08 -16.51
C GLN A 230 -3.40 7.01 -15.71
N LEU A 231 -2.21 7.35 -15.21
CA LEU A 231 -1.43 6.46 -14.35
C LEU A 231 -2.16 6.16 -13.04
N THR A 232 -2.82 7.16 -12.46
CA THR A 232 -3.61 7.02 -11.23
C THR A 232 -4.82 6.11 -11.47
N SER A 233 -5.52 6.27 -12.59
CA SER A 233 -6.61 5.37 -12.99
C SER A 233 -6.12 3.93 -13.17
N CYS A 234 -5.03 3.74 -13.91
CA CYS A 234 -4.46 2.42 -14.17
C CYS A 234 -4.00 1.73 -12.87
N ARG A 235 -3.43 2.50 -11.93
CA ARG A 235 -3.07 2.00 -10.61
C ARG A 235 -4.28 1.54 -9.81
N SER A 236 -5.37 2.29 -9.83
CA SER A 236 -6.63 1.90 -9.18
C SER A 236 -7.17 0.57 -9.73
N ASP A 237 -7.16 0.41 -11.06
CA ASP A 237 -7.60 -0.84 -11.70
C ASP A 237 -6.70 -2.01 -11.29
N TYR A 238 -5.38 -1.81 -11.28
CA TYR A 238 -4.42 -2.82 -10.82
C TYR A 238 -4.66 -3.22 -9.37
N ASP A 239 -4.88 -2.26 -8.48
CA ASP A 239 -5.14 -2.51 -7.06
C ASP A 239 -6.44 -3.33 -6.87
N GLU A 240 -7.50 -3.04 -7.65
CA GLU A 240 -8.73 -3.86 -7.64
C GLU A 240 -8.48 -5.30 -8.12
N TYR A 241 -7.81 -5.46 -9.26
CA TYR A 241 -7.51 -6.79 -9.80
C TYR A 241 -6.62 -7.61 -8.87
N ASN A 242 -5.61 -6.96 -8.26
CA ASN A 242 -4.72 -7.60 -7.32
C ASN A 242 -5.44 -7.99 -6.02
N ALA A 243 -6.36 -7.16 -5.50
CA ALA A 243 -7.19 -7.51 -4.35
C ALA A 243 -8.06 -8.75 -4.63
N ARG A 244 -8.72 -8.79 -5.79
CA ARG A 244 -9.51 -9.98 -6.21
C ARG A 244 -8.62 -11.21 -6.38
N PHE A 245 -7.44 -11.05 -6.95
CA PHE A 245 -6.48 -12.14 -7.08
C PHE A 245 -6.06 -12.68 -5.70
N GLN A 246 -5.77 -11.81 -4.74
CA GLN A 246 -5.40 -12.21 -3.38
C GLN A 246 -6.54 -12.95 -2.66
N GLU A 247 -7.79 -12.48 -2.78
CA GLU A 247 -8.96 -13.17 -2.22
C GLU A 247 -9.08 -14.58 -2.79
N LEU A 248 -9.01 -14.71 -4.12
CA LEU A 248 -9.07 -16.00 -4.81
C LEU A 248 -7.89 -16.89 -4.43
N ALA A 249 -6.67 -16.34 -4.38
CA ALA A 249 -5.49 -17.08 -3.97
C ALA A 249 -5.67 -17.63 -2.55
N GLN A 250 -6.06 -16.81 -1.57
CA GLN A 250 -6.30 -17.27 -0.21
C GLN A 250 -7.39 -18.35 -0.14
N ARG A 251 -8.48 -18.21 -0.90
CA ARG A 251 -9.58 -19.19 -0.92
C ARG A 251 -9.19 -20.53 -1.54
N PHE A 252 -8.40 -20.50 -2.61
CA PHE A 252 -8.03 -21.68 -3.40
C PHE A 252 -6.63 -22.20 -3.12
N MET A 253 -5.90 -21.59 -2.18
CA MET A 253 -4.64 -22.12 -1.70
C MET A 253 -4.84 -23.54 -1.16
N PRO A 254 -3.98 -24.50 -1.53
CA PRO A 254 -4.12 -25.89 -1.09
C PRO A 254 -4.21 -26.06 0.43
N ALA A 255 -3.48 -25.26 1.20
CA ALA A 255 -3.56 -25.24 2.66
C ALA A 255 -4.94 -24.78 3.16
N SER A 256 -5.51 -23.75 2.54
CA SER A 256 -6.87 -23.28 2.83
C SER A 256 -7.91 -24.33 2.51
N ILE A 257 -7.79 -25.02 1.37
CA ILE A 257 -8.70 -26.13 1.00
C ILE A 257 -8.61 -27.27 2.02
N GLN A 258 -7.39 -27.63 2.45
CA GLN A 258 -7.18 -28.62 3.50
C GLN A 258 -7.86 -28.20 4.81
N GLN A 259 -7.67 -26.95 5.24
CA GLN A 259 -8.30 -26.43 6.46
C GLN A 259 -9.83 -26.45 6.39
N HIS A 260 -10.41 -26.06 5.25
CA HIS A 260 -11.86 -26.12 5.05
C HIS A 260 -12.37 -27.57 5.06
N LEU A 261 -11.66 -28.52 4.46
CA LEU A 261 -12.00 -29.95 4.54
C LEU A 261 -11.97 -30.48 5.97
N LYS A 262 -10.97 -30.08 6.76
CA LYS A 262 -10.86 -30.44 8.18
C LYS A 262 -12.04 -29.92 8.98
N TYR A 263 -12.38 -28.64 8.81
CA TYR A 263 -13.54 -28.05 9.48
C TYR A 263 -14.86 -28.71 9.06
N ALA A 264 -15.05 -28.95 7.76
CA ALA A 264 -16.25 -29.62 7.24
C ALA A 264 -16.36 -31.09 7.69
N ALA A 265 -15.24 -31.76 7.97
CA ALA A 265 -15.24 -33.07 8.61
C ALA A 265 -15.70 -32.95 10.06
N LEU A 266 -15.07 -32.09 10.88
CA LEU A 266 -15.45 -31.87 12.28
C LEU A 266 -16.94 -31.53 12.44
N ARG A 267 -17.46 -30.67 11.56
CA ARG A 267 -18.89 -30.33 11.52
C ARG A 267 -19.79 -31.53 11.27
N ALA A 268 -19.42 -32.44 10.37
CA ALA A 268 -20.18 -33.67 10.14
C ALA A 268 -20.11 -34.63 11.34
N GLU A 269 -18.97 -34.68 12.03
CA GLU A 269 -18.83 -35.46 13.26
C GLU A 269 -19.77 -34.94 14.36
N GLU A 270 -19.74 -33.64 14.62
CA GLU A 270 -20.63 -32.95 15.56
C GLU A 270 -22.11 -33.17 15.19
N GLU A 271 -22.48 -33.01 13.92
CA GLU A 271 -23.84 -33.31 13.44
C GLU A 271 -24.24 -34.77 13.73
N SER A 272 -23.31 -35.73 13.61
CA SER A 272 -23.61 -37.14 13.95
C SER A 272 -23.78 -37.37 15.45
N GLU A 273 -23.09 -36.60 16.30
CA GLU A 273 -23.25 -36.63 17.75
C GLU A 273 -24.59 -36.04 18.17
N ASP A 274 -24.99 -34.90 17.58
CA ASP A 274 -26.29 -34.27 17.78
C ASP A 274 -27.45 -35.20 17.40
N LEU A 275 -27.31 -35.93 16.28
CA LEU A 275 -28.27 -36.95 15.87
C LEU A 275 -28.38 -38.08 16.92
N ALA A 276 -27.24 -38.52 17.47
CA ALA A 276 -27.21 -39.54 18.52
C ALA A 276 -27.92 -39.07 19.80
N LEU A 277 -27.68 -37.82 20.22
CA LEU A 277 -28.36 -37.22 21.37
C LEU A 277 -29.87 -37.11 21.14
N THR A 278 -30.28 -36.62 19.96
CA THR A 278 -31.70 -36.48 19.60
C THR A 278 -32.42 -37.84 19.60
N PHE A 279 -31.75 -38.90 19.15
CA PHE A 279 -32.26 -40.26 19.21
C PHE A 279 -32.38 -40.78 20.66
N LEU A 280 -31.38 -40.54 21.51
CA LEU A 280 -31.41 -40.92 22.93
C LEU A 280 -32.53 -40.21 23.71
N GLU A 281 -32.90 -39.00 23.30
CA GLU A 281 -34.02 -38.25 23.85
C GLU A 281 -35.40 -38.74 23.35
N ASN A 282 -35.44 -39.81 22.54
CA ASN A 282 -36.65 -40.32 21.86
C ASN A 282 -37.35 -39.28 20.98
N LYS A 283 -36.62 -38.28 20.47
CA LYS A 283 -37.14 -37.25 19.55
C LYS A 283 -37.01 -37.64 18.07
N MET A 284 -36.55 -38.86 17.80
CA MET A 284 -36.29 -39.37 16.45
C MET A 284 -36.59 -40.86 16.40
N GLU A 285 -37.19 -41.31 15.30
CA GLU A 285 -37.45 -42.74 15.08
C GLU A 285 -36.18 -43.49 14.66
N THR A 286 -36.10 -44.78 14.98
CA THR A 286 -34.90 -45.61 14.73
C THR A 286 -34.46 -45.61 13.27
N GLU A 287 -35.41 -45.71 12.33
CA GLU A 287 -35.10 -45.81 10.90
C GLU A 287 -34.62 -44.47 10.34
N GLU A 288 -35.19 -43.36 10.81
CA GLU A 288 -34.73 -42.00 10.49
C GLU A 288 -33.34 -41.71 11.05
N PHE A 289 -33.08 -42.12 12.30
CA PHE A 289 -31.77 -42.00 12.93
C PHE A 289 -30.71 -42.77 12.15
N LEU A 290 -30.97 -44.04 11.82
CA LEU A 290 -30.02 -44.88 11.12
C LEU A 290 -29.62 -44.28 9.77
N HIS A 291 -30.59 -43.77 9.00
CA HIS A 291 -30.33 -43.11 7.73
C HIS A 291 -29.44 -41.88 7.90
N LYS A 292 -29.85 -40.91 8.72
CA LYS A 292 -29.14 -39.64 8.89
C LYS A 292 -27.76 -39.82 9.53
N PHE A 293 -27.65 -40.72 10.51
CA PHE A 293 -26.39 -40.98 11.19
C PHE A 293 -25.37 -41.65 10.27
N LEU A 294 -25.79 -42.65 9.48
CA LEU A 294 -24.93 -43.30 8.51
C LEU A 294 -24.49 -42.33 7.40
N GLU A 295 -25.41 -41.49 6.90
CA GLU A 295 -25.08 -40.46 5.92
C GLU A 295 -24.02 -39.50 6.47
N SER A 296 -24.23 -38.98 7.68
CA SER A 296 -23.32 -38.05 8.34
C SER A 296 -21.94 -38.68 8.63
N ARG A 297 -21.90 -39.91 9.18
CA ARG A 297 -20.65 -40.63 9.44
C ARG A 297 -19.89 -40.99 8.16
N THR A 298 -20.60 -41.39 7.11
CA THR A 298 -19.99 -41.67 5.80
C THR A 298 -19.34 -40.41 5.24
N LEU A 299 -20.03 -39.27 5.33
CA LEU A 299 -19.54 -37.98 4.88
C LEU A 299 -18.31 -37.51 5.68
N TYR A 300 -18.33 -37.67 7.01
CA TYR A 300 -17.19 -37.43 7.89
C TYR A 300 -15.96 -38.21 7.45
N HIS A 301 -16.07 -39.53 7.33
CA HIS A 301 -14.93 -40.38 6.98
C HIS A 301 -14.39 -40.05 5.58
N LEU A 302 -15.27 -39.79 4.62
CA LEU A 302 -14.86 -39.38 3.28
C LEU A 302 -14.07 -38.07 3.30
N ARG A 303 -14.53 -37.06 4.06
CA ARG A 303 -13.84 -35.77 4.19
C ARG A 303 -12.51 -35.92 4.92
N ARG A 304 -12.44 -36.72 5.98
CA ARG A 304 -11.21 -37.07 6.71
C ARG A 304 -10.15 -37.68 5.81
N VAL A 305 -10.51 -38.73 5.06
CA VAL A 305 -9.57 -39.40 4.14
C VAL A 305 -9.06 -38.44 3.07
N LYS A 306 -9.94 -37.58 2.52
CA LYS A 306 -9.53 -36.57 1.53
C LYS A 306 -8.60 -35.51 2.12
N GLU A 307 -8.86 -35.07 3.36
CA GLU A 307 -8.04 -34.11 4.08
C GLU A 307 -6.64 -34.67 4.39
N GLU A 308 -6.57 -35.89 4.93
CA GLU A 308 -5.31 -36.57 5.24
C GLU A 308 -4.46 -36.79 3.99
N LYS A 309 -5.08 -37.20 2.88
CA LYS A 309 -4.38 -37.38 1.60
C LYS A 309 -3.83 -36.06 1.05
N LEU A 310 -4.61 -34.98 1.11
CA LEU A 310 -4.15 -33.65 0.70
C LEU A 310 -3.01 -33.15 1.60
N HIS A 311 -3.12 -33.38 2.92
CA HIS A 311 -2.07 -33.03 3.88
C HIS A 311 -0.74 -33.73 3.56
N GLN A 312 -0.76 -35.03 3.29
CA GLN A 312 0.43 -35.79 2.90
C GLN A 312 1.07 -35.24 1.62
N GLN A 313 0.27 -34.98 0.58
CA GLN A 313 0.77 -34.39 -0.67
C GLN A 313 1.42 -33.02 -0.45
N LEU A 314 0.85 -32.20 0.43
CA LEU A 314 1.42 -30.90 0.78
C LEU A 314 2.76 -31.04 1.51
N LEU A 315 2.87 -31.97 2.44
CA LEU A 315 4.14 -32.24 3.13
C LEU A 315 5.23 -32.73 2.18
N ASP A 316 4.89 -33.60 1.22
CA ASP A 316 5.84 -34.12 0.24
C ASP A 316 6.36 -33.01 -0.69
N MET A 317 5.49 -32.09 -1.13
CA MET A 317 5.89 -30.93 -1.95
C MET A 317 6.82 -29.95 -1.22
N HIS A 318 6.72 -29.82 0.11
CA HIS A 318 7.62 -28.95 0.88
C HIS A 318 8.99 -29.59 1.14
N ARG A 319 9.15 -30.90 0.87
CA ARG A 319 10.40 -31.65 1.07
C ARG A 319 11.25 -31.77 -0.20
N SER A 320 10.68 -31.52 -1.37
CA SER A 320 11.30 -31.61 -2.71
C SER A 320 11.81 -30.26 -3.20
#